data_AF-A0A835GX44-F1
#
_entry.id   AF-A0A835GX44-F1
#
_cell.length_a   1.000
_cell.length_b   1.000
_cell.length_c   1.000
_cell.angle_alpha   90.00
_cell.angle_beta   90.00
_cell.angle_gamma   90.00
#
_symmetry.space_group_name_H-M   'P 1'
#
loop_
_entity.id
_entity.type
_entity.pdbx_description
1 polymer ?
#
loop_
_entity_poly.entity_id
_entity_poly.type
_entity_poly.pdbx_seq_one_letter_code
_entity_poly.pdbx_strand_id
1 'polypeptide(L)'
;MASRSSHAHGNAILVRLHSRKNQRSEPELLAPAKPTPYECKALSDIDDQHGLRFQIPNLHFYRNSKGMQGRDPVKVIKEATAKTLVYYYPFAGRLREGPNDKLIVECTGEGILFIEPVQM
;
A
#
# COMPACT_ATOMS: atom_id res chain seq x y z
N MET A 1 25.35 2.80 -27.45
CA MET A 1 25.35 2.31 -26.06
C MET A 1 24.58 3.28 -25.20
N ALA A 2 23.42 2.86 -24.69
CA ALA A 2 22.79 3.25 -23.42
C ALA A 2 21.40 2.62 -23.41
N SER A 3 21.27 1.51 -22.67
CA SER A 3 20.01 0.80 -22.45
C SER A 3 19.02 1.71 -21.73
N ARG A 4 17.81 1.86 -22.27
CA ARG A 4 16.69 2.40 -21.49
C ARG A 4 16.19 1.30 -20.56
N SER A 5 16.49 1.45 -19.27
CA SER A 5 15.96 0.59 -18.21
C SER A 5 14.45 0.82 -18.07
N SER A 6 13.70 -0.27 -18.03
CA SER A 6 12.27 -0.30 -17.78
C SER A 6 11.93 0.42 -16.46
N HIS A 7 11.16 1.50 -16.55
CA HIS A 7 10.51 2.07 -15.37
C HIS A 7 9.30 1.19 -15.03
N ALA A 8 9.51 0.22 -14.14
CA ALA A 8 8.42 -0.53 -13.52
C ALA A 8 7.52 0.47 -12.77
N HIS A 9 6.35 0.77 -13.34
CA HIS A 9 5.29 1.47 -12.62
C HIS A 9 4.73 0.50 -11.58
N GLY A 10 5.29 0.53 -10.38
CA GLY A 10 4.81 -0.26 -9.25
C GLY A 10 3.46 0.29 -8.79
N ASN A 11 2.37 -0.39 -9.13
CA ASN A 11 1.03 -0.15 -8.60
C ASN A 11 0.95 -0.63 -7.14
N ALA A 12 1.66 0.06 -6.25
CA ALA A 12 1.52 -0.14 -4.81
C ALA A 12 0.35 0.71 -4.28
N ILE A 13 -0.43 0.15 -3.36
CA ILE A 13 -1.38 0.95 -2.57
C ILE A 13 -0.54 1.88 -1.69
N LEU A 14 -0.70 3.19 -1.92
CA LEU A 14 0.04 4.23 -1.23
C LEU A 14 -0.72 4.65 0.03
N VAL A 15 -0.22 4.27 1.19
CA VAL A 15 -0.63 4.91 2.45
C VAL A 15 0.29 6.10 2.68
N ARG A 16 -0.17 7.29 2.27
CA ARG A 16 0.60 8.53 2.45
C ARG A 16 0.19 9.24 3.73
N LEU A 17 1.04 9.20 4.75
CA LEU A 17 0.97 10.16 5.84
C LEU A 17 1.40 11.54 5.30
N HIS A 18 0.53 12.54 5.43
CA HIS A 18 0.84 13.90 4.98
C HIS A 18 1.95 14.50 5.87
N SER A 19 3.18 14.48 5.36
CA SER A 19 4.34 15.24 5.85
C SER A 19 4.86 16.17 4.74
N ARG A 20 5.58 17.25 5.09
CA ARG A 20 6.25 18.12 4.08
C ARG A 20 7.23 17.27 3.25
N LYS A 21 7.42 17.59 1.96
CA LYS A 21 8.28 16.82 1.04
C LYS A 21 9.71 16.58 1.58
N ASN A 22 10.25 17.51 2.38
CA ASN A 22 11.60 17.43 2.96
C ASN A 22 11.66 16.77 4.35
N GLN A 23 10.60 16.09 4.79
CA GLN A 23 10.49 15.48 6.12
C GLN A 23 9.95 14.04 6.01
N ARG A 24 10.38 13.28 5.00
CA ARG A 24 9.97 11.90 4.76
C ARG A 24 11.19 10.99 4.63
N SER A 25 11.11 9.80 5.22
CA SER A 25 12.09 8.75 5.00
C SER A 25 12.00 8.21 3.57
N GLU A 26 12.97 7.36 3.22
CA GLU A 26 12.81 6.49 2.06
C GLU A 26 11.55 5.61 2.23
N PRO A 27 10.78 5.41 1.16
CA PRO A 27 9.63 4.51 1.20
C PRO A 27 10.02 3.05 1.42
N GLU A 28 9.20 2.32 2.18
CA GLU A 28 9.35 0.90 2.46
C GLU A 28 8.11 0.11 2.02
N LEU A 29 8.30 -1.14 1.57
CA LEU A 29 7.19 -2.07 1.34
C LEU A 29 6.88 -2.87 2.60
N LEU A 30 5.65 -2.73 3.11
CA LEU A 30 5.13 -3.55 4.21
C LEU A 30 4.39 -4.77 3.66
N ALA A 31 5.08 -5.91 3.70
CA ALA A 31 4.51 -7.21 3.32
C ALA A 31 3.53 -7.75 4.38
N PRO A 32 2.64 -8.68 4.01
CA PRO A 32 1.84 -9.44 4.97
C PRO A 32 2.71 -10.16 6.00
N ALA A 33 2.27 -10.22 7.26
CA ALA A 33 3.03 -10.85 8.34
C ALA A 33 3.15 -12.38 8.22
N LYS A 34 2.39 -12.99 7.30
CA LYS A 34 2.39 -14.43 7.00
C LYS A 34 2.19 -14.61 5.49
N PRO A 35 2.62 -15.76 4.92
CA PRO A 35 2.32 -16.07 3.52
C PRO A 35 0.83 -15.98 3.21
N THR A 36 0.51 -15.44 2.04
CA THR A 36 -0.86 -15.31 1.52
C THR A 36 -0.97 -16.06 0.20
N PRO A 37 -2.18 -16.49 -0.22
CA PRO A 37 -2.35 -17.14 -1.51
C PRO A 37 -1.88 -16.27 -2.67
N TYR A 38 -1.16 -16.86 -3.61
CA TYR A 38 -0.88 -16.24 -4.91
C TYR A 38 -2.02 -16.57 -5.87
N GLU A 39 -2.70 -15.54 -6.37
CA GLU A 39 -3.78 -15.69 -7.33
C GLU A 39 -4.08 -14.36 -8.06
N CYS A 40 -4.77 -14.46 -9.18
CA CYS A 40 -5.25 -13.31 -9.94
C CYS A 40 -6.76 -13.17 -9.75
N LYS A 41 -7.21 -12.01 -9.24
CA LYS A 41 -8.63 -11.72 -9.04
C LYS A 41 -9.07 -10.62 -10.01
N ALA A 42 -9.94 -10.97 -10.96
CA ALA A 42 -10.60 -9.97 -11.78
C ALA A 42 -11.54 -9.12 -10.91
N LEU A 43 -11.53 -7.80 -11.11
CA LEU A 43 -12.47 -6.92 -10.42
C LEU A 43 -13.91 -7.17 -10.89
N SER A 44 -14.88 -7.01 -10.00
CA SER A 44 -16.28 -7.05 -10.37
C SER A 44 -16.62 -5.88 -11.31
N ASP A 45 -17.77 -5.91 -11.98
CA ASP A 45 -18.18 -4.80 -12.85
C ASP A 45 -18.47 -3.52 -12.06
N ILE A 46 -18.78 -3.64 -10.76
CA ILE A 46 -18.93 -2.48 -9.86
C ILE A 46 -17.56 -1.87 -9.56
N ASP A 47 -16.54 -2.69 -9.31
CA ASP A 47 -15.20 -2.23 -8.89
C ASP A 47 -14.33 -1.77 -10.07
N ASP A 48 -14.65 -2.19 -11.29
CA ASP A 48 -13.84 -1.94 -12.50
C ASP A 48 -14.21 -0.65 -13.26
N GLN A 49 -15.17 0.13 -12.74
CA GLN A 49 -15.61 1.37 -13.38
C GLN A 49 -14.46 2.35 -13.57
N HIS A 50 -14.31 2.90 -14.79
CA HIS A 50 -13.27 3.89 -15.11
C HIS A 50 -13.24 5.08 -14.13
N GLY A 51 -14.42 5.52 -13.69
CA GLY A 51 -14.56 6.61 -12.73
C GLY A 51 -13.92 6.33 -11.37
N LEU A 52 -13.66 5.07 -11.01
CA LEU A 52 -13.05 4.65 -9.73
C LEU A 52 -11.54 4.39 -9.82
N ARG A 53 -10.94 4.50 -11.00
CA ARG A 53 -9.51 4.19 -11.26
C ARG A 53 -8.57 5.30 -10.79
N PHE A 54 -8.68 5.70 -9.52
CA PHE A 54 -7.83 6.72 -8.90
C PHE A 54 -7.56 6.37 -7.42
N GLN A 55 -6.47 6.91 -6.87
CA GLN A 55 -6.18 6.75 -5.44
C GLN A 55 -6.97 7.77 -4.63
N ILE A 56 -7.79 7.31 -3.68
CA ILE A 56 -8.53 8.17 -2.76
C ILE A 56 -7.61 8.60 -1.60
N PRO A 57 -7.22 9.88 -1.49
CA PRO A 57 -6.41 10.34 -0.37
C PRO A 57 -7.26 10.43 0.89
N ASN A 58 -6.80 9.84 1.98
CA ASN A 58 -7.42 9.94 3.31
C ASN A 58 -6.44 10.53 4.32
N LEU A 59 -6.96 11.32 5.27
CA LEU A 59 -6.18 11.91 6.35
C LEU A 59 -6.87 11.69 7.69
N HIS A 60 -6.17 11.02 8.61
CA HIS A 60 -6.69 10.69 9.94
C HIS A 60 -5.84 11.36 11.02
N PHE A 61 -6.50 12.12 11.91
CA PHE A 61 -5.87 12.76 13.05
C PHE A 61 -6.29 12.07 14.34
N TYR A 62 -5.32 11.73 15.18
CA TYR A 62 -5.54 11.07 16.46
C TYR A 62 -5.00 11.95 17.58
N ARG A 63 -5.76 12.07 18.67
CA ARG A 63 -5.27 12.71 19.89
C ARG A 63 -4.24 11.80 20.55
N ASN A 64 -3.20 12.40 21.15
CA ASN A 64 -2.28 11.65 22.01
C ASN A 64 -3.09 11.01 23.16
N SER A 65 -2.90 9.71 23.38
CA SER A 65 -3.65 8.94 24.36
C SER A 65 -2.70 8.32 25.39
N LYS A 66 -3.14 8.26 26.65
CA LYS A 66 -2.37 7.59 27.71
C LYS A 66 -2.06 6.12 27.37
N GLY A 67 -2.93 5.45 26.61
CA GLY A 67 -2.72 4.08 26.14
C GLY A 67 -1.56 3.89 25.13
N MET A 68 -1.04 4.99 24.56
CA MET A 68 0.14 4.97 23.69
C MET A 68 1.43 5.37 24.42
N GLN A 69 1.37 5.61 25.74
CA GLN A 69 2.54 5.96 26.52
C GLN A 69 3.60 4.85 26.44
N GLY A 70 4.83 5.22 26.06
CA GLY A 70 5.95 4.28 25.89
C GLY A 70 5.87 3.39 24.64
N ARG A 71 4.88 3.59 23.76
CA ARG A 71 4.77 2.87 22.49
C ARG A 71 5.20 3.77 21.35
N ASP A 72 5.97 3.22 20.41
CA ASP A 72 6.24 3.88 19.13
C ASP A 72 5.03 3.68 18.18
N PRO A 73 4.32 4.76 17.81
CA PRO A 73 3.19 4.67 16.89
C PRO A 73 3.58 4.11 15.51
N VAL A 74 4.80 4.38 15.03
CA VAL A 74 5.27 3.88 13.74
C VAL A 74 5.33 2.36 13.78
N LYS A 75 6.04 1.80 14.77
CA LYS A 75 6.10 0.34 14.98
C LYS A 75 4.71 -0.29 15.13
N VAL A 76 3.83 0.31 15.93
CA VAL A 76 2.46 -0.22 16.13
C VAL A 76 1.68 -0.26 14.82
N ILE A 77 1.73 0.81 14.01
CA ILE A 77 1.04 0.87 12.73
C ILE A 77 1.63 -0.14 11.74
N LYS A 78 2.96 -0.24 11.63
CA LYS A 78 3.63 -1.21 10.74
C LYS A 78 3.21 -2.65 11.08
N GLU A 79 3.28 -3.03 12.35
CA GLU A 79 2.90 -4.38 12.81
C GLU A 79 1.42 -4.68 12.61
N ALA A 80 0.53 -3.73 12.94
CA ALA A 80 -0.91 -3.90 12.76
C ALA A 80 -1.28 -4.02 11.27
N THR A 81 -0.61 -3.24 10.41
CA THR A 81 -0.80 -3.27 8.96
C THR A 81 -0.36 -4.61 8.39
N ALA A 82 0.84 -5.09 8.70
CA ALA A 82 1.34 -6.38 8.24
C ALA A 82 0.42 -7.54 8.67
N LYS A 83 -0.12 -7.51 9.89
CA LYS A 83 -1.10 -8.51 10.36
C LYS A 83 -2.44 -8.42 9.62
N THR A 84 -2.92 -7.21 9.36
CA THR A 84 -4.17 -6.96 8.61
C THR A 84 -4.06 -7.45 7.17
N LEU A 85 -2.92 -7.23 6.52
CA LEU A 85 -2.68 -7.67 5.14
C LEU A 85 -2.73 -9.19 4.95
N VAL A 86 -2.66 -10.00 6.01
CA VAL A 86 -2.91 -11.45 5.89
C VAL A 86 -4.37 -11.71 5.50
N TYR A 87 -5.31 -10.99 6.10
CA TYR A 87 -6.75 -11.14 5.86
C TYR A 87 -7.21 -10.36 4.62
N TYR A 88 -6.56 -9.23 4.35
CA TYR A 88 -6.85 -8.35 3.22
C TYR A 88 -5.75 -8.41 2.16
N TYR A 89 -5.24 -9.60 1.88
CA TYR A 89 -4.08 -9.83 1.01
C TYR A 89 -4.17 -9.28 -0.42
N PRO A 90 -5.36 -9.07 -1.05
CA PRO A 90 -5.40 -8.38 -2.34
C PRO A 90 -4.80 -6.97 -2.28
N PHE A 91 -4.83 -6.30 -1.12
CA PHE A 91 -4.20 -4.99 -0.94
C PHE A 91 -2.67 -5.04 -1.02
N ALA A 92 -2.07 -6.21 -0.75
CA ALA A 92 -0.63 -6.44 -0.87
C ALA A 92 -0.21 -6.89 -2.30
N GLY A 93 -1.14 -6.88 -3.26
CA GLY A 93 -0.90 -7.26 -4.64
C GLY A 93 -0.53 -6.09 -5.56
N ARG A 94 -0.71 -6.30 -6.87
CA ARG A 94 -0.51 -5.30 -7.93
C ARG A 94 -1.72 -5.29 -8.85
N LEU A 95 -2.18 -4.09 -9.21
CA LEU A 95 -3.15 -3.94 -10.29
C LEU A 95 -2.47 -4.16 -11.64
N ARG A 96 -3.13 -4.95 -12.49
CA ARG A 96 -2.79 -5.19 -13.88
C ARG A 96 -4.00 -4.97 -14.77
N GLU A 97 -3.76 -4.56 -15.99
CA GLU A 97 -4.77 -4.52 -17.04
C GLU A 97 -4.80 -5.87 -17.76
N GLY A 98 -5.99 -6.46 -17.85
CA GLY A 98 -6.28 -7.68 -18.58
C GLY A 98 -6.92 -7.39 -19.94
N PRO A 99 -7.42 -8.43 -20.64
CA PRO A 99 -8.15 -8.25 -21.89
C PRO A 99 -9.38 -7.35 -21.72
N ASN A 100 -9.69 -6.56 -22.75
CA ASN A 100 -10.81 -5.60 -22.77
C ASN A 100 -10.75 -4.60 -21.60
N ASP A 101 -9.55 -4.12 -21.27
CA ASP A 101 -9.26 -3.14 -20.22
C ASP A 101 -9.72 -3.57 -18.81
N LYS A 102 -10.03 -4.86 -18.61
CA LYS A 102 -10.51 -5.41 -17.33
C LYS A 102 -9.41 -5.37 -16.29
N LEU A 103 -9.62 -4.70 -15.15
CA LEU A 103 -8.62 -4.71 -14.09
C LEU A 103 -8.57 -6.04 -13.34
N ILE A 104 -7.35 -6.47 -13.06
CA ILE A 104 -7.03 -7.69 -12.32
C ILE A 104 -6.07 -7.32 -11.18
N VAL A 105 -6.36 -7.81 -9.98
CA VAL A 105 -5.41 -7.78 -8.87
C VAL A 105 -4.61 -9.07 -8.89
N GLU A 106 -3.32 -8.97 -9.22
CA GLU A 106 -2.36 -10.03 -9.00
C GLU A 106 -1.93 -10.00 -7.53
N CYS A 107 -2.37 -10.98 -6.75
CA CYS A 107 -2.08 -11.07 -5.32
C CYS A 107 -0.66 -11.59 -5.08
N THR A 108 0.35 -10.75 -5.30
CA THR A 108 1.77 -11.09 -5.18
C THR A 108 2.28 -11.20 -3.74
N GLY A 109 1.59 -10.55 -2.79
CA GLY A 109 2.03 -10.46 -1.40
C GLY A 109 3.24 -9.54 -1.18
N GLU A 110 3.65 -8.76 -2.19
CA GLU A 110 4.78 -7.83 -2.10
C GLU A 110 4.55 -6.69 -1.09
N GLY A 111 3.30 -6.42 -0.71
CA GLY A 111 2.97 -5.45 0.32
C GLY A 111 2.60 -4.06 -0.20
N ILE A 112 2.40 -3.15 0.75
CA ILE A 112 1.97 -1.76 0.52
C ILE A 112 3.09 -0.77 0.78
N LEU A 113 3.02 0.41 0.17
CA LEU A 113 4.00 1.46 0.39
C LEU A 113 3.73 2.19 1.71
N PHE A 114 4.75 2.24 2.58
CA PHE A 114 4.75 2.97 3.83
C PHE A 114 5.88 4.00 3.85
N ILE A 115 5.58 5.20 4.32
CA ILE A 115 6.56 6.29 4.43
C ILE A 115 6.41 6.88 5.83
N GLU A 116 7.46 6.80 6.64
CA GLU A 116 7.49 7.45 7.94
C GLU A 116 7.85 8.94 7.81
N PRO A 117 7.33 9.78 8.71
CA PRO A 117 7.84 11.13 8.87
C PRO A 117 9.27 11.09 9.45
N VAL A 118 10.16 11.93 8.95
CA VAL A 118 11.51 12.09 9.52
C VAL A 118 11.38 12.70 10.91
N GLN A 119 11.95 12.04 11.92
CA GLN A 119 12.14 12.60 13.26
C GLN A 119 13.14 13.76 13.17
N MET A 120 12.72 14.96 13.58
CA MET A 120 13.61 16.08 13.87
C MET A 120 13.94 16.10 15.36
#